data_AF-A0A9D8APR6-F1
#
_entry.id   AF-A0A9D8APR6-F1
#
_cell.length_a   1.000
_cell.length_b   1.000
_cell.length_c   1.000
_cell.angle_alpha   90.00
_cell.angle_beta   90.00
_cell.angle_gamma   90.00
#
_symmetry.space_group_name_H-M   'P 1'
#
loop_
_entity.id
_entity.type
_entity.pdbx_description
1 polymer ?
#
loop_
_entity_poly.entity_id
_entity_poly.type
_entity_poly.pdbx_seq_one_letter_code
_entity_poly.pdbx_strand_id
1 'polypeptide(L)' 'MILLDNTVLSNFALIRHPEFIHQAFVEEIGTTEQVFRELERGIQIGRLPKNDWTWLQQLQLTDAKKFNFVA' A
#
# COMPACT_ATOMS: atom_id res chain seq x y z
N MET A 1 3.46 -7.71 -11.85
CA MET A 1 3.13 -7.30 -10.48
C MET A 1 3.14 -5.78 -10.41
N ILE A 2 2.15 -5.21 -9.74
CA ILE A 2 2.02 -3.77 -9.49
C ILE A 2 2.36 -3.51 -8.03
N LEU A 3 3.29 -2.58 -7.78
CA LEU A 3 3.71 -2.19 -6.45
C LEU A 3 3.03 -0.87 -6.07
N LEU A 4 2.21 -0.91 -5.02
CA LEU A 4 1.49 0.24 -4.51
C LEU A 4 2.35 1.02 -3.51
N ASP A 5 2.27 2.34 -3.58
CA ASP A 5 2.85 3.23 -2.59
C ASP A 5 1.80 3.67 -1.56
N ASN A 6 2.24 4.43 -0.55
CA ASN A 6 1.37 4.94 0.51
C ASN A 6 0.26 5.85 -0.05
N THR A 7 0.55 6.64 -1.09
CA THR A 7 -0.38 7.61 -1.64
C THR A 7 -1.60 6.90 -2.23
N VAL A 8 -1.37 5.82 -2.98
CA VAL A 8 -2.47 5.00 -3.52
C VAL A 8 -3.26 4.35 -2.38
N LEU A 9 -2.59 3.69 -1.43
CA LEU A 9 -3.29 3.02 -0.32
C LEU A 9 -4.12 3.98 0.52
N SER A 10 -3.56 5.15 0.86
CA SER A 10 -4.24 6.15 1.68
C SER A 10 -5.44 6.78 0.96
N ASN A 11 -5.35 7.06 -0.33
CA ASN A 11 -6.48 7.58 -1.11
C ASN A 11 -7.67 6.61 -1.13
N PHE A 12 -7.41 5.33 -1.42
CA PHE A 12 -8.45 4.31 -1.44
C PHE A 12 -8.97 3.96 -0.04
N ALA A 13 -8.11 4.07 0.98
CA ALA A 13 -8.55 4.01 2.38
C ALA A 13 -9.57 5.12 2.68
N LEU A 14 -9.27 6.37 2.30
CA LEU A 14 -10.09 7.55 2.61
C LEU A 14 -11.48 7.49 1.98
N ILE A 15 -11.58 6.98 0.76
CA ILE A 15 -12.88 6.76 0.11
C ILE A 15 -13.58 5.47 0.56
N ARG A 16 -12.93 4.66 1.42
CA ARG A 16 -13.46 3.40 1.99
C ARG A 16 -13.73 2.31 0.96
N HIS A 17 -12.96 2.30 -0.12
CA HIS A 17 -13.10 1.34 -1.22
C HIS A 17 -11.75 0.74 -1.65
N PRO A 18 -10.98 0.10 -0.74
CA PRO A 18 -9.71 -0.55 -1.10
C PRO A 18 -9.87 -1.60 -2.22
N GLU A 19 -11.03 -2.26 -2.30
CA GLU A 19 -11.35 -3.30 -3.27
C GLU A 19 -11.33 -2.81 -4.72
N PHE A 20 -11.51 -1.51 -4.96
CA PHE A 20 -11.41 -0.95 -6.32
C PHE A 20 -10.00 -1.10 -6.88
N ILE A 21 -8.96 -1.08 -6.03
CA ILE A 21 -7.60 -1.39 -6.47
C ILE A 21 -7.54 -2.84 -6.96
N HIS A 22 -8.08 -3.77 -6.17
CA HIS A 22 -8.07 -5.20 -6.50
C HIS A 22 -8.85 -5.49 -7.79
N GLN A 23 -9.95 -4.77 -8.04
CA GLN A 23 -10.76 -4.93 -9.25
C GLN A 23 -10.16 -4.26 -10.49
N ALA A 24 -9.29 -3.25 -10.32
CA ALA A 24 -8.75 -2.46 -11.43
C ALA A 24 -7.61 -3.16 -12.18
N PHE A 25 -6.95 -4.14 -11.57
CA PHE A 25 -5.78 -4.80 -12.15
C PHE A 25 -5.99 -6.30 -12.28
N VAL A 26 -5.49 -6.87 -13.37
CA VAL A 26 -5.52 -8.32 -13.61
C VAL A 26 -4.22 -8.98 -13.11
N GLU A 27 -3.16 -8.20 -13.02
CA GLU A 27 -1.85 -8.59 -12.50
C GLU A 27 -1.84 -8.70 -10.97
N GLU A 28 -0.88 -9.46 -10.43
CA GLU A 28 -0.61 -9.48 -8.99
C GLU A 28 -0.33 -8.07 -8.44
N ILE A 29 -0.93 -7.76 -7.29
CA ILE A 29 -0.84 -6.46 -6.62
C ILE A 29 -0.22 -6.66 -5.24
N GLY A 30 0.74 -5.81 -4.90
CA GLY A 30 1.33 -5.80 -3.57
C GLY A 30 1.81 -4.43 -3.13
N THR A 31 2.24 -4.34 -1.89
CA THR A 31 2.93 -3.20 -1.31
C THR A 31 4.14 -3.69 -0.54
N THR A 32 5.06 -2.80 -0.18
CA THR A 32 6.13 -3.16 0.76
C THR A 32 5.59 -3.22 2.18
N GLU A 33 6.22 -4.03 3.05
CA GLU A 33 5.87 -4.02 4.48
C GLU A 33 6.04 -2.63 5.12
N GLN A 34 7.03 -1.85 4.66
CA GLN A 34 7.23 -0.49 5.18
C GLN A 34 6.00 0.38 4.90
N VAL A 35 5.53 0.39 3.66
CA VAL A 35 4.33 1.14 3.26
C VAL A 35 3.09 0.62 3.98
N PHE A 36 2.97 -0.71 4.19
CA PHE A 36 1.86 -1.27 4.95
C PHE A 36 1.88 -0.81 6.42
N ARG A 37 3.05 -0.75 7.07
CA ARG A 37 3.20 -0.20 8.43
C ARG A 37 2.82 1.28 8.51
N GLU A 38 3.09 2.08 7.48
CA GLU A 38 2.65 3.49 7.43
C GLU A 38 1.12 3.60 7.36
N LEU A 39 0.47 2.76 6.56
CA LEU A 39 -0.99 2.65 6.48
C LEU A 39 -1.58 2.28 7.85
N GLU A 40 -1.07 1.24 8.49
CA GLU A 40 -1.51 0.81 9.83
C GLU A 40 -1.32 1.91 10.88
N ARG A 41 -0.18 2.60 10.87
CA ARG A 41 0.07 3.74 11.74
C ARG A 41 -0.96 4.84 11.51
N GLY A 42 -1.28 5.14 10.25
CA GLY A 42 -2.33 6.10 9.88
C GLY A 42 -3.70 5.73 10.46
N ILE A 43 -4.03 4.44 10.48
CA ILE A 43 -5.27 3.92 11.10
C ILE A 43 -5.22 4.09 12.62
N GLN A 44 -4.12 3.70 13.27
CA GLN A 44 -3.95 3.76 14.73
C GLN A 44 -4.08 5.17 15.29
N ILE A 45 -3.57 6.18 14.58
CA ILE A 45 -3.66 7.59 15.00
C ILE A 45 -4.94 8.30 14.51
N GLY A 46 -5.87 7.57 13.90
CA GLY A 46 -7.15 8.11 13.44
C GLY A 46 -7.08 9.00 12.19
N ARG A 47 -5.98 8.97 11.43
CA ARG A 47 -5.85 9.71 10.17
C ARG A 47 -6.47 8.99 8.97
N LEU A 48 -6.51 7.65 9.02
CA LEU A 48 -7.11 6.82 7.99
C LEU A 48 -8.20 5.94 8.60
N PRO A 49 -9.31 5.68 7.91
CA PRO A 49 -10.30 4.72 8.38
C PRO A 49 -9.75 3.29 8.29
N LYS A 50 -10.23 2.42 9.18
CA LYS A 50 -9.97 0.98 9.11
C LYS A 50 -10.72 0.39 7.91
N ASN A 51 -10.00 -0.34 7.06
CA ASN A 51 -10.52 -1.01 5.88
C ASN A 51 -9.96 -2.45 5.80
N ASP A 52 -10.57 -3.29 4.97
CA ASP A 52 -10.07 -4.64 4.70
C ASP A 52 -8.94 -4.61 3.65
N TRP A 53 -7.77 -5.11 4.05
CA TRP A 53 -6.57 -5.22 3.23
C TRP A 53 -6.04 -6.66 3.17
N THR A 54 -6.85 -7.65 3.57
CA THR A 54 -6.42 -9.07 3.64
C THR A 54 -6.00 -9.66 2.29
N TRP A 55 -6.47 -9.07 1.19
CA TRP A 55 -6.12 -9.43 -0.18
C TRP A 55 -4.78 -8.85 -0.65
N LEU A 56 -4.25 -7.82 0.02
CA LEU A 56 -3.07 -7.09 -0.45
C LEU A 56 -1.79 -7.82 -0.03
N GLN A 57 -0.98 -8.22 -1.01
CA GLN A 57 0.30 -8.85 -0.75
C GLN A 57 1.29 -7.88 -0.11
N GLN A 58 1.95 -8.30 0.97
CA GLN A 58 3.03 -7.56 1.62
C GLN A 58 4.38 -8.16 1.21
N LEU A 59 5.21 -7.35 0.57
CA LEU A 59 6.50 -7.75 0.05
C LEU A 59 7.60 -7.29 1.00
N GLN A 60 8.45 -8.25 1.37
CA GLN A 60 9.74 -7.94 1.98
C GLN A 60 10.71 -7.53 0.89
N LEU A 61 11.12 -6.26 0.92
CA LEU A 61 12.27 -5.83 0.15
C LEU A 61 13.51 -6.46 0.78
N THR A 62 14.01 -7.55 0.20
CA THR A 62 15.37 -8.03 0.47
C THR A 62 16.35 -7.10 -0.24
N ASP A 63 17.51 -6.85 0.37
CA ASP A 63 18.47 -5.78 0.01
C ASP A 63 18.66 -5.58 -1.50
N ALA A 64 17.90 -4.66 -2.09
CA ALA A 64 18.02 -4.25 -3.49
C ALA A 64 18.40 -2.76 -3.52
N LYS A 65 19.70 -2.52 -3.75
CA LYS A 65 20.40 -1.28 -4.12
C LYS A 65 19.60 0.03 -4.04
N LYS A 66 20.09 0.92 -3.18
CA LYS A 66 19.79 2.37 -3.18
C LYS A 66 19.99 2.95 -4.58
N PHE A 67 18.89 3.22 -5.30
CA PHE A 67 18.93 4.18 -6.39
C PHE A 67 18.79 5.56 -5.77
N ASN A 68 19.92 6.29 -5.71
CA ASN A 68 19.89 7.71 -5.41
C ASN A 68 19.22 8.41 -6.60
N PHE A 69 17.97 8.84 -6.44
CA PHE A 69 17.41 9.85 -7.32
C PHE A 69 18.07 11.18 -6.97
N VAL A 70 18.97 11.63 -7.83
CA VAL A 70 19.44 13.02 -7.85
C VAL A 70 18.33 13.82 -8.54
N ALA A 71 17.78 14.79 -7.82
CA ALA A 71 16.79 15.75 -8.32
C ALA A 71 17.40 16.69 -9.37
#